data_AF-A0AAV3F1C1-F1
#
_entry.id   AF-A0AAV3F1C1-F1
#
_cell.length_a   1.000
_cell.length_b   1.000
_cell.length_c   1.000
_cell.angle_alpha   90.00
_cell.angle_beta   90.00
_cell.angle_gamma   90.00
#
_symmetry.space_group_name_H-M   'P 1'
#
loop_
_entity.id
_entity.type
_entity.pdbx_description
1 polymer ?
#
loop_
_entity_poly.entity_id
_entity_poly.type
_entity_poly.pdbx_seq_one_letter_code
_entity_poly.pdbx_strand_id
1 'polypeptide(L)'
;MGRVSKKTPESMVKDIRKNTRRLFTSEQKVLIVMEGLRAELSVSELCRKYSITQAQFYKWNKEFLEAGKKRLSGDITRKATSDGISELRKENAKLKEVVADLVLRYDILKNLRHAGINELYHKYMRLTAAEKYELIQTVTTSELGVKKTLEEFGIAKSSFYKWYKRYLEKGYDGLEKSK
;
A
#
# COMPACT_ATOMS: atom_id res chain seq x y z
N MET A 1 -30.93 -48.33 -7.87
CA MET A 1 -30.75 -47.93 -9.28
C MET A 1 -31.43 -46.58 -9.50
N GLY A 2 -30.67 -45.51 -9.73
CA GLY A 2 -31.22 -44.17 -9.96
C GLY A 2 -31.82 -44.04 -11.35
N ARG A 3 -33.06 -43.52 -11.47
CA ARG A 3 -33.68 -43.20 -12.76
C ARG A 3 -32.84 -42.14 -13.47
N VAL A 4 -32.17 -42.52 -14.55
CA VAL A 4 -31.59 -41.56 -15.49
C VAL A 4 -32.76 -40.85 -16.18
N SER A 5 -33.03 -39.62 -15.74
CA SER A 5 -34.06 -38.76 -16.34
C SER A 5 -33.66 -38.46 -17.78
N LYS A 6 -34.34 -39.08 -18.75
CA LYS A 6 -34.11 -38.81 -20.18
C LYS A 6 -34.52 -37.37 -20.46
N LYS A 7 -33.58 -36.55 -20.95
CA LYS A 7 -33.84 -35.16 -21.38
C LYS A 7 -34.98 -35.16 -22.40
N THR A 8 -36.02 -34.39 -22.15
CA THR A 8 -37.15 -34.24 -23.08
C THR A 8 -36.74 -33.46 -24.33
N PRO A 9 -37.38 -33.70 -25.49
CA PRO A 9 -37.13 -32.94 -26.72
C PRO A 9 -37.25 -31.42 -26.51
N GLU A 10 -38.19 -30.98 -25.68
CA GLU A 10 -38.38 -29.57 -25.31
C GLU A 10 -37.17 -28.98 -24.57
N SER A 11 -36.58 -29.75 -23.66
CA SER A 11 -35.34 -29.36 -22.96
C SER A 11 -34.17 -29.27 -23.93
N MET A 12 -34.07 -30.21 -24.88
CA MET A 12 -33.01 -30.20 -25.90
C MET A 12 -33.15 -28.99 -26.84
N VAL A 13 -34.37 -28.66 -27.29
CA VAL A 13 -34.62 -27.46 -28.12
C VAL A 13 -34.29 -26.18 -27.35
N LYS A 14 -34.61 -26.11 -26.06
CA LYS A 14 -34.26 -24.97 -25.20
C LYS A 14 -32.75 -24.83 -25.03
N ASP A 15 -32.03 -25.95 -24.85
CA ASP A 15 -30.57 -25.98 -24.75
C ASP A 15 -29.91 -25.52 -26.06
N ILE A 16 -30.41 -26.00 -27.21
CA ILE A 16 -29.93 -25.57 -28.54
C ILE A 16 -30.18 -24.07 -28.72
N ARG A 17 -31.38 -23.56 -28.42
CA ARG A 17 -31.69 -22.12 -28.52
C ARG A 17 -30.81 -21.27 -27.61
N LYS A 18 -30.46 -21.76 -26.41
CA LYS A 18 -29.57 -21.07 -25.48
C LYS A 18 -28.13 -21.07 -26.00
N ASN A 19 -27.68 -22.17 -26.60
CA ASN A 19 -26.32 -22.33 -27.13
C ASN A 19 -26.09 -21.56 -28.44
N THR A 20 -27.11 -21.48 -29.30
CA THR A 20 -27.09 -20.71 -30.57
C THR A 20 -27.45 -19.24 -30.36
N ARG A 21 -27.64 -18.79 -29.11
CA ARG A 21 -27.97 -17.39 -28.82
C ARG A 21 -26.78 -16.50 -29.18
N ARG A 22 -26.94 -15.69 -30.22
CA ARG A 22 -25.94 -14.69 -30.61
C ARG A 22 -25.61 -13.76 -29.44
N LEU A 23 -24.34 -13.73 -29.06
CA LEU A 23 -23.82 -12.80 -28.07
C LEU A 23 -23.38 -11.53 -28.78
N PHE A 24 -23.92 -10.40 -28.36
CA PHE A 24 -23.51 -9.09 -28.85
C PHE A 24 -22.45 -8.50 -27.90
N THR A 25 -21.33 -8.07 -28.44
CA THR A 25 -20.33 -7.31 -27.68
C THR A 25 -20.92 -5.95 -27.27
N SER A 26 -20.31 -5.30 -26.27
CA SER A 26 -20.74 -3.96 -25.84
C SER A 26 -20.68 -2.95 -27.00
N GLU A 27 -19.65 -3.02 -27.84
CA GLU A 27 -19.49 -2.17 -29.03
C GLU A 27 -20.61 -2.40 -30.06
N GLN A 28 -20.95 -3.66 -30.33
CA GLN A 28 -22.05 -3.99 -31.25
C GLN A 28 -23.39 -3.46 -30.74
N LYS A 29 -23.66 -3.57 -29.43
CA LYS A 29 -24.88 -3.00 -28.84
C LYS A 29 -24.94 -1.49 -29.02
N VAL A 30 -23.81 -0.79 -28.79
CA VAL A 30 -23.71 0.67 -28.99
C VAL A 30 -23.97 1.04 -30.45
N LEU A 31 -23.38 0.33 -31.42
CA LEU A 31 -23.61 0.58 -32.84
C LEU A 31 -25.08 0.45 -33.23
N ILE A 32 -25.74 -0.63 -32.77
CA ILE A 32 -27.16 -0.86 -33.06
C ILE A 32 -28.04 0.22 -32.44
N VAL A 33 -27.78 0.60 -31.18
CA VAL A 33 -28.52 1.69 -30.51
C VAL A 33 -28.34 3.00 -31.26
N MET A 34 -27.11 3.35 -31.65
CA MET A 34 -26.82 4.57 -32.39
C MET A 34 -27.50 4.60 -33.75
N GLU A 35 -27.55 3.47 -34.47
CA GLU A 35 -28.29 3.37 -35.73
C GLU A 35 -29.79 3.58 -35.53
N GLY A 36 -30.37 3.01 -34.48
CA GLY A 36 -31.77 3.28 -34.11
C GLY A 36 -32.04 4.74 -33.74
N LEU A 37 -31.09 5.43 -33.11
CA LEU A 37 -31.21 6.85 -32.78
C LEU A 37 -31.11 7.78 -33.99
N ARG A 38 -30.43 7.37 -35.07
CA ARG A 38 -30.41 8.12 -36.34
C ARG A 38 -31.77 8.13 -37.04
N ALA A 39 -32.66 7.20 -36.69
CA ALA A 39 -34.02 7.08 -37.23
C ALA A 39 -34.10 6.90 -38.77
N GLU A 40 -33.03 6.37 -39.39
CA GLU A 40 -32.99 6.04 -40.82
C GLU A 40 -33.82 4.79 -41.16
N LEU A 41 -33.91 3.86 -40.21
CA LEU A 41 -34.76 2.66 -40.28
C LEU A 41 -35.79 2.71 -39.16
N SER A 42 -36.97 2.14 -39.40
CA SER A 42 -37.89 1.89 -38.29
C SER A 42 -37.27 0.90 -37.30
N VAL A 43 -37.64 1.01 -36.01
CA VAL A 43 -37.15 0.08 -34.97
C VAL A 43 -37.46 -1.38 -35.35
N SER A 44 -38.58 -1.62 -36.03
CA SER A 44 -38.96 -2.94 -36.54
C SER A 44 -37.98 -3.48 -37.60
N GLU A 45 -37.57 -2.65 -38.56
CA GLU A 45 -36.60 -3.01 -39.59
C GLU A 45 -35.20 -3.22 -39.00
N LEU A 46 -34.79 -2.34 -38.10
CA LEU A 46 -33.54 -2.47 -37.35
C LEU A 46 -33.49 -3.80 -36.58
N CYS A 47 -34.56 -4.15 -35.86
CA CYS A 47 -34.66 -5.40 -35.13
C CYS A 47 -34.56 -6.63 -36.05
N ARG A 48 -35.17 -6.60 -37.24
CA ARG A 48 -35.04 -7.66 -38.25
C ARG A 48 -33.60 -7.76 -38.78
N LYS A 49 -32.99 -6.64 -39.15
CA LYS A 49 -31.60 -6.55 -39.65
C LYS A 49 -30.59 -7.18 -38.68
N TYR A 50 -30.72 -6.89 -37.40
CA TYR A 50 -29.82 -7.41 -36.37
C TYR A 50 -30.29 -8.71 -35.71
N SER A 51 -31.45 -9.25 -36.12
CA SER A 51 -32.06 -10.44 -35.50
C SER A 51 -32.21 -10.30 -33.98
N ILE A 52 -32.69 -9.14 -33.53
CA ILE A 52 -32.99 -8.84 -32.12
C ILE A 52 -34.48 -8.57 -31.94
N THR A 53 -34.98 -8.73 -30.72
CA THR A 53 -36.35 -8.34 -30.40
C THR A 53 -36.43 -6.84 -30.10
N GLN A 54 -37.60 -6.22 -30.31
CA GLN A 54 -37.80 -4.82 -29.94
C GLN A 54 -37.56 -4.56 -28.44
N ALA A 55 -37.99 -5.50 -27.57
CA ALA A 55 -37.73 -5.41 -26.13
C ALA A 55 -36.22 -5.36 -25.81
N GLN A 56 -35.41 -6.13 -26.54
CA GLN A 56 -33.96 -6.11 -26.38
C GLN A 56 -33.35 -4.78 -26.83
N PHE A 57 -33.81 -4.23 -27.96
CA PHE A 57 -33.38 -2.91 -28.44
C PHE A 57 -33.73 -1.82 -27.42
N TYR A 58 -34.99 -1.74 -26.97
CA TYR A 58 -35.41 -0.70 -26.03
C TYR A 58 -34.69 -0.79 -24.68
N LYS A 59 -34.39 -2.01 -24.22
CA LYS A 59 -33.55 -2.21 -23.04
C LYS A 59 -32.17 -1.58 -23.22
N TRP A 60 -31.49 -1.90 -24.32
CA TRP A 60 -30.16 -1.34 -24.59
C TRP A 60 -30.20 0.17 -24.80
N ASN A 61 -31.21 0.68 -25.52
CA ASN A 61 -31.39 2.11 -25.74
C ASN A 61 -31.57 2.87 -24.41
N LYS A 62 -32.41 2.33 -23.51
CA LYS A 62 -32.60 2.90 -22.17
C LYS A 62 -31.29 2.92 -21.37
N GLU A 63 -30.60 1.78 -21.29
CA GLU A 63 -29.33 1.66 -20.55
C GLU A 63 -28.27 2.63 -21.12
N PHE A 64 -28.19 2.77 -22.44
CA PHE A 64 -27.27 3.68 -23.11
C PHE A 64 -27.57 5.15 -22.80
N LEU A 65 -28.84 5.57 -22.90
CA LEU A 65 -29.25 6.95 -22.61
C LEU A 65 -29.10 7.31 -21.13
N GLU A 66 -29.44 6.40 -20.21
CA GLU A 66 -29.27 6.62 -18.76
C GLU A 66 -27.79 6.73 -18.38
N ALA A 67 -26.93 5.86 -18.93
CA ALA A 67 -25.49 5.93 -18.72
C ALA A 67 -24.90 7.24 -19.28
N GLY A 68 -25.33 7.65 -20.47
CA GLY A 68 -24.94 8.91 -21.09
C GLY A 68 -25.34 10.12 -20.23
N LYS A 69 -26.60 10.17 -19.80
CA LYS A 69 -27.13 11.23 -18.91
C LYS A 69 -26.35 11.29 -17.60
N LYS A 70 -26.11 10.14 -16.96
CA LYS A 70 -25.38 10.05 -15.69
C LYS A 70 -23.91 10.44 -15.81
N ARG A 71 -23.29 10.21 -16.97
CA ARG A 71 -21.93 10.68 -17.26
C ARG A 71 -21.90 12.20 -17.43
N LEU A 72 -22.84 12.74 -18.22
CA LEU A 72 -22.94 14.18 -18.48
C LEU A 72 -23.34 14.97 -17.23
N SER A 73 -24.12 14.39 -16.31
CA SER A 73 -24.42 15.00 -15.01
C SER A 73 -23.23 15.02 -14.04
N GLY A 74 -22.16 14.27 -14.33
CA GLY A 74 -20.96 14.21 -13.50
C GLY A 74 -21.11 13.43 -12.20
N ASP A 75 -22.24 12.73 -11.97
CA ASP A 75 -22.55 12.08 -10.70
C ASP A 75 -21.61 10.92 -10.33
N ILE A 76 -21.13 10.16 -11.33
CA ILE A 76 -20.24 9.01 -11.08
C ILE A 76 -18.83 9.49 -10.69
N THR A 77 -18.31 10.46 -11.41
CA THR A 77 -16.95 10.97 -11.22
C THR A 77 -16.86 11.72 -9.89
N ARG A 78 -17.87 12.54 -9.55
CA ARG A 78 -17.89 13.24 -8.26
C ARG A 78 -17.97 12.29 -7.07
N LYS A 79 -18.81 11.25 -7.13
CA LYS A 79 -18.97 10.30 -6.01
C LYS A 79 -17.74 9.42 -5.81
N ALA A 80 -17.21 8.82 -6.88
CA ALA A 80 -16.04 7.95 -6.81
C ALA A 80 -14.78 8.68 -6.33
N THR A 81 -14.61 9.94 -6.73
CA THR A 81 -13.46 10.76 -6.31
C THR A 81 -13.65 11.35 -4.92
N SER A 82 -14.87 11.75 -4.54
CA SER A 82 -15.14 12.38 -3.24
C SER A 82 -14.94 11.42 -2.06
N ASP A 83 -15.46 10.19 -2.15
CA ASP A 83 -15.43 9.26 -1.02
C ASP A 83 -13.99 8.82 -0.71
N GLY A 84 -13.23 8.45 -1.74
CA GLY A 84 -11.81 8.09 -1.61
C GLY A 84 -10.93 9.27 -1.16
N ILE A 85 -11.17 10.49 -1.67
CA ILE A 85 -10.43 11.68 -1.20
C ILE A 85 -10.74 11.99 0.27
N SER A 86 -11.99 11.82 0.70
CA SER A 86 -12.41 12.07 2.08
C SER A 86 -11.74 11.10 3.06
N GLU A 87 -11.71 9.81 2.72
CA GLU A 87 -11.04 8.79 3.52
C GLU A 87 -9.52 9.01 3.59
N LEU A 88 -8.88 9.25 2.44
CA LEU A 88 -7.45 9.55 2.37
C LEU A 88 -7.08 10.82 3.15
N ARG A 89 -7.95 11.84 3.16
CA ARG A 89 -7.74 13.05 3.97
C ARG A 89 -7.81 12.75 5.47
N LYS A 90 -8.75 11.92 5.91
CA LYS A 90 -8.86 11.50 7.32
C LYS A 90 -7.66 10.68 7.77
N GLU A 91 -7.20 9.75 6.93
CA GLU A 91 -6.01 8.94 7.23
C GLU A 91 -4.75 9.82 7.28
N ASN A 92 -4.57 10.72 6.32
CA ASN A 92 -3.47 11.69 6.35
C ASN A 92 -3.49 12.57 7.60
N ALA A 93 -4.66 12.98 8.08
CA ALA A 93 -4.77 13.77 9.31
C ALA A 93 -4.28 12.96 10.53
N LYS A 94 -4.74 11.70 10.67
CA LYS A 94 -4.30 10.80 11.75
C LYS A 94 -2.81 10.52 11.70
N LEU A 95 -2.27 10.24 10.51
CA LEU A 95 -0.85 9.98 10.33
C LEU A 95 0.00 11.20 10.72
N LYS A 96 -0.43 12.41 10.33
CA LYS A 96 0.24 13.65 10.73
C LYS A 96 0.25 13.85 12.24
N GLU A 97 -0.84 13.52 12.91
CA GLU A 97 -0.94 13.60 14.38
C GLU A 97 0.03 12.63 15.07
N VAL A 98 0.04 11.36 14.64
CA VAL A 98 0.97 10.35 15.19
C VAL A 98 2.42 10.72 14.92
N VAL A 99 2.74 11.20 13.73
CA VAL A 99 4.10 11.66 13.39
C VAL A 99 4.50 12.85 14.25
N ALA A 100 3.61 13.81 14.48
CA ALA A 100 3.90 14.95 15.35
C ALA A 100 4.19 14.49 16.80
N ASP A 101 3.40 13.56 17.35
CA ASP A 101 3.64 13.01 18.69
C ASP A 101 5.00 12.27 18.76
N LEU A 102 5.32 11.46 17.76
CA LEU A 102 6.59 10.74 17.69
C LEU A 102 7.80 11.68 17.58
N VAL A 103 7.70 12.74 16.76
CA VAL A 103 8.76 13.75 16.61
C VAL A 103 8.99 14.49 17.92
N LEU A 104 7.93 14.92 18.60
CA LEU A 104 8.03 15.56 19.90
C LEU A 104 8.70 14.63 20.94
N ARG A 105 8.31 13.36 21.00
CA ARG A 105 8.96 12.37 21.87
C ARG A 105 10.42 12.17 21.53
N TYR A 106 10.75 12.07 20.24
CA TYR A 106 12.13 11.93 19.78
C TYR A 106 12.99 13.14 20.19
N ASP A 107 12.47 14.35 20.00
CA ASP A 107 13.16 15.59 20.36
C ASP A 107 13.35 15.70 21.88
N ILE A 108 12.34 15.36 22.67
CA ILE A 108 12.46 15.29 24.14
C ILE A 108 13.53 14.29 24.54
N LEU A 109 13.49 13.06 24.01
CA LEU A 109 14.48 12.02 24.32
C LEU A 109 15.89 12.39 23.84
N LYS A 110 16.01 13.04 22.68
CA LYS A 110 17.27 13.56 22.17
C LYS A 110 17.80 14.65 23.09
N ASN A 111 16.98 15.63 23.46
CA ASN A 111 17.37 16.73 24.32
C ASN A 111 17.75 16.25 25.73
N LEU A 112 17.01 15.31 26.30
CA LEU A 112 17.35 14.71 27.60
C LEU A 112 18.67 13.94 27.56
N ARG A 113 18.93 13.19 26.47
CA ARG A 113 20.25 12.57 26.25
C ARG A 113 21.34 13.62 26.14
N HIS A 114 21.15 14.72 25.42
CA HIS A 114 22.22 15.71 25.23
C HIS A 114 22.45 16.59 26.47
N ALA A 115 21.41 16.91 27.23
CA ALA A 115 21.48 17.80 28.39
C ALA A 115 22.00 17.11 29.65
N GLY A 116 21.62 15.86 29.91
CA GLY A 116 22.09 15.12 31.10
C GLY A 116 23.40 14.35 30.89
N ILE A 117 23.67 13.91 29.67
CA ILE A 117 24.80 13.03 29.39
C ILE A 117 26.06 13.83 29.06
N ASN A 118 26.02 14.93 28.29
CA ASN A 118 27.28 15.59 27.88
C ASN A 118 28.06 16.27 29.02
N GLU A 119 27.40 16.93 29.98
CA GLU A 119 28.09 17.59 31.10
C GLU A 119 28.61 16.58 32.15
N LEU A 120 27.93 15.43 32.31
CA LEU A 120 28.32 14.38 33.25
C LEU A 120 29.24 13.32 32.61
N TYR A 121 29.10 13.00 31.31
CA TYR A 121 29.97 12.05 30.59
C TYR A 121 31.39 12.59 30.43
N HIS A 122 31.55 13.86 30.08
CA HIS A 122 32.89 14.44 29.95
C HIS A 122 33.59 14.60 31.30
N LYS A 123 32.84 14.65 32.41
CA LYS A 123 33.36 14.81 33.77
C LYS A 123 33.53 13.50 34.55
N TYR A 124 32.78 12.42 34.23
CA TYR A 124 32.72 11.19 35.05
C TYR A 124 32.70 9.85 34.30
N MET A 125 33.23 9.72 33.08
CA MET A 125 33.36 8.38 32.47
C MET A 125 34.47 7.53 33.16
N ARG A 126 34.10 6.82 34.23
CA ARG A 126 34.88 5.73 34.85
C ARG A 126 34.30 4.37 34.43
N LEU A 127 34.32 4.06 33.13
CA LEU A 127 33.90 2.74 32.63
C LEU A 127 34.72 1.62 33.30
N THR A 128 34.03 0.55 33.68
CA THR A 128 34.60 -0.70 34.19
C THR A 128 35.32 -1.47 33.08
N ALA A 129 36.13 -2.47 33.43
CA ALA A 129 36.80 -3.31 32.44
C ALA A 129 35.80 -4.08 31.56
N ALA A 130 34.70 -4.55 32.16
CA ALA A 130 33.63 -5.27 31.47
C ALA A 130 32.95 -4.39 30.41
N GLU A 131 32.55 -3.17 30.78
CA GLU A 131 31.90 -2.24 29.84
C GLU A 131 32.83 -1.84 28.69
N LYS A 132 34.13 -1.66 28.96
CA LYS A 132 35.12 -1.40 27.89
C LYS A 132 35.27 -2.60 26.96
N TYR A 133 35.21 -3.81 27.50
CA TYR A 133 35.32 -5.04 26.71
C TYR A 133 34.11 -5.25 25.81
N GLU A 134 32.90 -5.09 26.34
CA GLU A 134 31.66 -5.17 25.54
C GLU A 134 31.67 -4.14 24.42
N LEU A 135 32.07 -2.89 24.72
CA LEU A 135 32.19 -1.85 23.71
C LEU A 135 33.21 -2.21 22.61
N ILE A 136 34.37 -2.78 22.98
CA ILE A 136 35.34 -3.28 22.01
C ILE A 136 34.70 -4.35 21.12
N GLN A 137 34.02 -5.32 21.70
CA GLN A 137 33.34 -6.38 20.94
C GLN A 137 32.31 -5.78 19.98
N THR A 138 31.41 -4.93 20.46
CA THR A 138 30.38 -4.27 19.63
C THR A 138 31.00 -3.48 18.49
N VAL A 139 32.07 -2.73 18.73
CA VAL A 139 32.74 -1.95 17.67
C VAL A 139 33.44 -2.87 16.66
N THR A 140 33.96 -4.02 17.09
CA THR A 140 34.61 -4.98 16.19
C THR A 140 33.65 -5.89 15.43
N THR A 141 32.45 -6.14 15.96
CA THR A 141 31.44 -7.03 15.35
C THR A 141 30.38 -6.28 14.58
N SER A 142 30.19 -4.99 14.83
CA SER A 142 29.20 -4.19 14.11
C SER A 142 29.61 -3.90 12.67
N GLU A 143 28.65 -3.98 11.76
CA GLU A 143 28.77 -3.52 10.38
C GLU A 143 28.79 -1.98 10.26
N LEU A 144 28.47 -1.28 11.35
CA LEU A 144 28.56 0.18 11.44
C LEU A 144 30.02 0.59 11.63
N GLY A 145 30.53 1.48 10.77
CA GLY A 145 31.91 1.96 10.87
C GLY A 145 32.22 2.59 12.23
N VAL A 146 33.40 2.30 12.76
CA VAL A 146 33.90 2.67 14.12
C VAL A 146 33.53 4.09 14.56
N LYS A 147 33.61 5.08 13.66
CA LYS A 147 33.27 6.47 13.97
C LYS A 147 31.81 6.62 14.43
N LYS A 148 30.87 6.04 13.70
CA LYS A 148 29.44 6.18 13.96
C LYS A 148 29.05 5.48 15.25
N THR A 149 29.57 4.29 15.47
CA THR A 149 29.37 3.51 16.70
C THR A 149 29.86 4.28 17.92
N LEU A 150 31.09 4.85 17.87
CA LEU A 150 31.63 5.62 18.98
C LEU A 150 30.88 6.94 19.25
N GLU A 151 30.34 7.59 18.22
CA GLU A 151 29.48 8.77 18.35
C GLU A 151 28.15 8.42 19.03
N GLU A 152 27.55 7.26 18.73
CA GLU A 152 26.34 6.76 19.39
C GLU A 152 26.56 6.45 20.87
N PHE A 153 27.74 5.95 21.23
CA PHE A 153 28.13 5.70 22.63
C PHE A 153 28.69 6.94 23.34
N GLY A 154 28.85 8.07 22.66
CA GLY A 154 29.40 9.30 23.24
C GLY A 154 30.87 9.19 23.68
N ILE A 155 31.64 8.30 23.05
CA ILE A 155 33.03 8.00 23.41
C ILE A 155 33.99 8.69 22.45
N ALA A 156 34.91 9.47 23.02
CA ALA A 156 36.01 10.04 22.23
C ALA A 156 36.86 8.92 21.62
N LYS A 157 37.09 8.99 20.30
CA LYS A 157 37.94 8.03 19.56
C LYS A 157 39.29 7.78 20.24
N SER A 158 39.90 8.84 20.77
CA SER A 158 41.18 8.78 21.48
C SER A 158 41.12 7.90 22.73
N SER A 159 40.01 7.91 23.48
CA SER A 159 39.81 7.05 24.65
C SER A 159 39.61 5.59 24.24
N PHE A 160 38.81 5.35 23.20
CA PHE A 160 38.58 4.02 22.66
C PHE A 160 39.89 3.36 22.20
N TYR A 161 40.67 4.02 21.34
CA TYR A 161 41.91 3.44 20.83
C TYR A 161 42.96 3.21 21.92
N LYS A 162 42.97 4.02 22.99
CA LYS A 162 43.83 3.78 24.16
C LYS A 162 43.45 2.49 24.89
N TRP A 163 42.17 2.22 25.10
CA TRP A 163 41.70 0.97 25.72
C TRP A 163 41.89 -0.23 24.80
N TYR A 164 41.55 -0.07 23.52
CA TYR A 164 41.70 -1.11 22.51
C TYR A 164 43.17 -1.55 22.39
N LYS A 165 44.11 -0.60 22.40
CA LYS A 165 45.54 -0.91 22.41
C LYS A 165 45.94 -1.71 23.65
N ARG A 166 45.51 -1.32 24.85
CA ARG A 166 45.80 -2.05 26.09
C ARG A 166 45.18 -3.45 26.10
N TYR A 167 44.00 -3.59 25.52
CA TYR A 167 43.33 -4.87 25.36
C TYR A 167 44.10 -5.81 24.41
N LEU A 168 44.64 -5.28 23.30
CA LEU A 168 45.47 -6.08 22.40
C LEU A 168 46.80 -6.51 23.06
N GLU A 169 47.37 -5.68 23.93
CA GLU A 169 48.66 -5.95 24.59
C GLU A 169 48.53 -6.88 25.81
N LYS A 170 47.47 -6.74 26.60
CA LYS A 170 47.32 -7.39 27.93
C LYS A 170 45.99 -8.12 28.11
N GLY A 171 45.20 -8.28 27.05
CA GLY A 171 43.86 -8.86 27.13
C GLY A 171 42.93 -8.04 28.02
N TYR A 172 41.94 -8.72 28.60
CA TYR A 172 40.93 -8.10 29.47
C TYR A 172 41.55 -7.35 30.66
N ASP A 173 42.64 -7.87 31.23
CA ASP A 173 43.35 -7.26 32.37
C ASP A 173 43.91 -5.87 32.04
N GLY A 174 44.20 -5.59 30.76
CA GLY A 174 44.62 -4.27 30.27
C GLY A 174 43.54 -3.19 30.36
N LEU A 175 42.28 -3.57 30.55
CA LEU A 175 41.13 -2.68 30.63
C LEU A 175 40.79 -2.26 32.08
N GLU A 176 41.37 -2.94 33.06
CA GLU A 176 41.22 -2.61 34.48
C GLU A 176 41.83 -1.24 34.82
N LYS A 177 41.38 -0.66 35.93
CA LYS A 177 42.00 0.55 36.47
C LYS A 177 43.37 0.15 36.98
N SER A 178 44.43 0.84 36.56
CA SER A 178 45.70 0.77 37.27
C SER A 178 45.42 1.18 38.71
N LYS A 179 45.77 0.32 39.67
CA LYS A 179 45.94 0.74 41.06
C LYS A 179 46.99 1.85 41.14
#